data_AF-A0A519YQ66-F1
#
_entry.id   AF-A0A519YQ66-F1
#
_cell.length_a   1.000
_cell.length_b   1.000
_cell.length_c   1.000
_cell.angle_alpha   90.00
_cell.angle_beta   90.00
_cell.angle_gamma   90.00
#
_symmetry.space_group_name_H-M   'P 1'
#
loop_
_entity.id
_entity.type
_entity.pdbx_description
1 polymer ?
#
loop_
_entity_poly.entity_id
_entity_poly.type
_entity_poly.pdbx_seq_one_letter_code
_entity_poly.pdbx_strand_id
1 'polypeptide(L)'
;MKTSVKIVFSCLLLLFSIVLISSFKNAERSTKLSFPYKKAGLTERQAAAHLLSRFTYGAKSGDVDALVKEGLEKWFQRQLAGNLSDQELDSMLEPYQDINLTNDEVENKYPRQPKVLRMAIKDGMIDKDSVGKGDQKAYRKQLQDYRVYKGYGQEQDLLRQFINQKILRAAYTNNQLHELLTDFWFNHFNVSLTKNQCAAYVPAFE
;
A
#
# COMPACT_ATOMS: atom_id res chain seq x y z
N MET A 1 -59.21 1.74 -28.98
CA MET A 1 -57.97 2.53 -29.11
C MET A 1 -57.12 2.57 -27.83
N LYS A 2 -57.68 2.71 -26.61
CA LYS A 2 -56.89 2.84 -25.37
C LYS A 2 -56.09 1.58 -24.96
N THR A 3 -56.59 0.38 -25.26
CA THR A 3 -55.92 -0.90 -24.93
C THR A 3 -54.75 -1.21 -25.85
N SER A 4 -54.90 -0.98 -27.16
CA SER A 4 -53.83 -1.19 -28.14
C SER A 4 -52.62 -0.28 -27.89
N VAL A 5 -52.85 0.99 -27.49
CA VAL A 5 -51.78 1.93 -27.14
C VAL A 5 -51.03 1.50 -25.87
N LYS A 6 -51.72 0.95 -24.86
CA LYS A 6 -51.08 0.42 -23.65
C LYS A 6 -50.21 -0.80 -23.93
N ILE A 7 -50.64 -1.68 -24.83
CA ILE A 7 -49.87 -2.87 -25.22
C ILE A 7 -48.59 -2.44 -25.96
N VAL A 8 -48.70 -1.51 -26.92
CA VAL A 8 -47.55 -0.97 -27.65
C VAL A 8 -46.57 -0.27 -26.70
N PHE A 9 -47.07 0.54 -25.77
CA PHE A 9 -46.22 1.22 -24.79
C PHE A 9 -45.53 0.24 -23.83
N SER A 10 -46.24 -0.81 -23.39
CA SER A 10 -45.67 -1.87 -22.55
C SER A 10 -44.59 -2.67 -23.28
N CYS A 11 -44.79 -2.97 -24.57
CA CYS A 11 -43.77 -3.63 -25.39
C CYS A 11 -42.54 -2.73 -25.58
N LEU A 12 -42.73 -1.43 -25.81
CA LEU A 12 -41.65 -0.45 -25.93
C LEU A 12 -40.83 -0.33 -24.64
N LEU A 13 -41.51 -0.29 -23.49
CA LEU A 13 -40.86 -0.24 -22.18
C LEU A 13 -40.04 -1.50 -21.91
N LEU A 14 -40.57 -2.67 -22.27
CA LEU A 14 -39.89 -3.96 -22.11
C LEU A 14 -38.67 -4.08 -23.04
N LEU A 15 -38.78 -3.59 -24.29
CA LEU A 15 -37.66 -3.49 -25.22
C LEU A 15 -36.58 -2.54 -24.70
N PHE A 16 -36.97 -1.38 -24.16
CA PHE A 16 -36.05 -0.40 -23.58
C PHE A 16 -35.33 -0.96 -22.34
N SER A 17 -36.03 -1.71 -21.48
CA SER A 17 -35.44 -2.41 -20.35
C SER A 17 -34.45 -3.49 -20.79
N ILE A 18 -34.75 -4.26 -21.84
CA ILE A 18 -33.83 -5.28 -22.38
C ILE A 18 -32.56 -4.61 -22.93
N VAL A 19 -32.69 -3.49 -23.65
CA VAL A 19 -31.54 -2.73 -24.17
C VAL A 19 -30.69 -2.15 -23.04
N LEU A 20 -31.32 -1.56 -22.02
CA LEU A 20 -30.61 -1.08 -20.82
C LEU A 20 -29.84 -2.20 -20.11
N ILE A 21 -30.47 -3.37 -19.92
CA ILE A 21 -29.82 -4.53 -19.28
C ILE A 21 -28.70 -5.10 -20.16
N SER A 22 -28.81 -4.99 -21.48
CA SER A 22 -27.73 -5.44 -22.39
C SER A 22 -26.47 -4.60 -22.29
N SER A 23 -26.56 -3.31 -21.91
CA SER A 23 -25.39 -2.47 -21.62
C SER A 23 -24.69 -2.83 -20.29
N PHE A 24 -25.39 -3.48 -19.35
CA PHE A 24 -24.79 -4.03 -18.12
C PHE A 24 -24.22 -5.43 -18.30
N LYS A 25 -24.51 -6.11 -19.41
CA LYS A 25 -23.68 -7.23 -19.85
C LYS A 25 -22.38 -6.64 -20.38
N ASN A 26 -21.45 -6.36 -19.47
CA ASN A 26 -20.05 -6.43 -19.78
C ASN A 26 -19.84 -7.79 -20.45
N ALA A 27 -19.81 -7.79 -21.78
CA ALA A 27 -19.13 -8.83 -22.49
C ALA A 27 -17.71 -8.69 -22.00
N GLU A 28 -17.34 -9.48 -21.00
CA GLU A 28 -15.98 -9.95 -20.87
C GLU A 28 -15.66 -10.64 -22.19
N ARG A 29 -15.34 -9.83 -23.21
CA ARG A 29 -14.45 -10.27 -24.26
C ARG A 29 -13.15 -10.53 -23.52
N SER A 30 -13.05 -11.73 -22.98
CA SER A 30 -11.82 -12.44 -22.76
C SER A 30 -11.15 -12.51 -24.14
N THR A 31 -10.57 -11.40 -24.59
CA THR A 31 -9.50 -11.45 -25.56
C THR A 31 -8.45 -12.28 -24.85
N LYS A 32 -8.34 -13.55 -25.25
CA LYS A 32 -7.37 -14.48 -24.69
C LYS A 32 -6.01 -13.78 -24.75
N LEU A 33 -5.55 -13.28 -23.59
CA LEU A 33 -4.28 -12.58 -23.51
C LEU A 33 -3.24 -13.58 -24.01
N SER A 34 -2.46 -13.19 -24.99
CA SER A 34 -1.37 -13.99 -25.52
C SER A 34 -0.20 -13.07 -25.77
N PHE A 35 0.90 -13.33 -25.08
CA PHE A 35 2.07 -12.50 -25.17
C PHE A 35 2.83 -12.78 -26.47
N PRO A 36 3.22 -11.74 -27.24
CA PRO A 36 3.90 -11.91 -28.52
C PRO A 36 5.40 -12.23 -28.38
N TYR A 37 5.86 -12.86 -27.30
CA TYR A 37 7.30 -13.06 -27.02
C TYR A 37 8.01 -13.92 -28.08
N LYS A 38 7.28 -14.86 -28.71
CA LYS A 38 7.82 -15.64 -29.85
C LYS A 38 8.15 -14.77 -31.06
N LYS A 39 7.37 -13.71 -31.31
CA LYS A 39 7.66 -12.74 -32.40
C LYS A 39 8.92 -11.93 -32.11
N ALA A 40 9.27 -11.76 -30.84
CA ALA A 40 10.51 -11.15 -30.39
C ALA A 40 11.69 -12.13 -30.34
N GLY A 41 11.52 -13.38 -30.78
CA GLY A 41 12.58 -14.40 -30.78
C GLY A 41 12.92 -14.97 -29.40
N LEU A 42 12.08 -14.74 -28.38
CA LEU A 42 12.29 -15.26 -27.03
C LEU A 42 11.71 -16.66 -26.89
N THR A 43 12.44 -17.53 -26.20
CA THR A 43 11.88 -18.77 -25.65
C THR A 43 10.92 -18.43 -24.50
N GLU A 44 10.04 -19.36 -24.16
CA GLU A 44 9.11 -19.20 -23.04
C GLU A 44 9.84 -18.95 -21.72
N ARG A 45 10.97 -19.65 -21.48
CA ARG A 45 11.81 -19.47 -20.30
C ARG A 45 12.47 -18.09 -20.26
N GLN A 46 12.94 -17.57 -21.39
CA GLN A 46 13.49 -16.22 -21.48
C GLN A 46 12.41 -15.15 -21.28
N ALA A 47 11.23 -15.36 -21.85
CA ALA A 47 10.08 -14.48 -21.66
C ALA A 47 9.63 -14.46 -20.19
N ALA A 48 9.61 -15.62 -19.52
CA ALA A 48 9.34 -15.73 -18.09
C ALA A 48 10.35 -14.93 -17.25
N ALA A 49 11.64 -15.10 -17.50
CA ALA A 49 12.69 -14.33 -16.81
C ALA A 49 12.56 -12.82 -17.05
N HIS A 50 12.26 -12.42 -18.29
CA HIS A 50 12.03 -11.02 -18.63
C HIS A 50 10.78 -10.45 -17.94
N LEU A 51 9.70 -11.24 -17.87
CA LEU A 51 8.46 -10.85 -17.19
C LEU A 51 8.71 -10.61 -15.70
N LEU A 52 9.36 -11.55 -15.01
CA LEU A 52 9.73 -11.38 -13.60
C LEU A 52 10.60 -10.14 -13.40
N SER A 53 11.62 -9.94 -14.24
CA SER A 53 12.48 -8.75 -14.16
C SER A 53 11.75 -7.41 -14.32
N ARG A 54 10.56 -7.38 -14.93
CA ARG A 54 9.80 -6.13 -15.16
C ARG A 54 8.64 -5.93 -14.22
N PHE A 55 8.09 -7.01 -13.67
CA PHE A 55 6.87 -6.97 -12.86
C PHE A 55 7.09 -7.43 -11.41
N THR A 56 8.33 -7.70 -11.00
CA THR A 56 8.71 -7.98 -9.60
C THR A 56 10.00 -7.26 -9.21
N TYR A 57 10.36 -7.28 -7.93
CA TYR A 57 11.66 -6.79 -7.45
C TYR A 57 12.86 -7.65 -7.89
N GLY A 58 12.60 -8.75 -8.60
CA GLY A 58 13.59 -9.73 -9.03
C GLY A 58 13.05 -11.16 -8.92
N ALA A 59 13.61 -12.06 -9.71
CA ALA A 59 13.27 -13.48 -9.64
C ALA A 59 14.06 -14.16 -8.52
N LYS A 60 13.38 -14.96 -7.69
CA LYS A 60 14.00 -15.88 -6.74
C LYS A 60 14.44 -17.17 -7.47
N SER A 61 15.23 -17.97 -6.76
CA SER A 61 15.62 -19.29 -7.26
C SER A 61 14.37 -20.15 -7.50
N GLY A 62 14.20 -20.66 -8.72
CA GLY A 62 13.07 -21.51 -9.11
C GLY A 62 11.83 -20.76 -9.62
N ASP A 63 11.76 -19.42 -9.50
CA ASP A 63 10.56 -18.66 -9.93
C ASP A 63 10.31 -18.78 -11.44
N VAL A 64 11.38 -18.80 -12.25
CA VAL A 64 11.26 -18.96 -13.70
C VAL A 64 10.62 -20.31 -14.04
N ASP A 65 11.06 -21.39 -13.37
CA ASP A 65 10.49 -22.72 -13.55
C ASP A 65 9.02 -22.78 -13.11
N ALA A 66 8.71 -22.19 -11.96
CA ALA A 66 7.34 -22.10 -11.45
C ALA A 66 6.41 -21.33 -12.40
N LEU A 67 6.89 -20.21 -12.93
CA LEU A 67 6.12 -19.35 -13.83
C LEU A 67 5.88 -20.00 -15.19
N VAL A 68 6.89 -20.70 -15.74
CA VAL A 68 6.72 -21.50 -16.98
C VAL A 68 5.70 -22.61 -16.76
N LYS A 69 5.76 -23.32 -15.63
CA LYS A 69 4.80 -24.39 -15.29
C LYS A 69 3.37 -23.87 -15.15
N GLU A 70 3.21 -22.67 -14.61
CA GLU A 70 1.91 -22.04 -14.45
C GLU A 70 1.34 -21.46 -15.76
N GLY A 71 2.22 -20.86 -16.57
CA GLY A 71 1.88 -20.08 -17.76
C GLY A 71 1.95 -18.57 -17.51
N LEU A 72 2.66 -17.86 -18.39
CA LEU A 72 2.99 -16.44 -18.25
C LEU A 72 1.75 -15.54 -18.13
N GLU A 73 0.76 -15.73 -19.00
CA GLU A 73 -0.44 -14.90 -19.03
C GLU A 73 -1.32 -15.14 -17.81
N LYS A 74 -1.40 -16.38 -17.33
CA LYS A 74 -2.14 -16.73 -16.11
C LYS A 74 -1.49 -16.09 -14.90
N TRP A 75 -0.17 -16.20 -14.77
CA TRP A 75 0.58 -15.56 -13.69
C TRP A 75 0.37 -14.04 -13.71
N PHE A 76 0.48 -13.42 -14.88
CA PHE A 76 0.31 -11.98 -15.03
C PHE A 76 -1.09 -11.50 -14.64
N GLN A 77 -2.15 -12.21 -15.03
CA GLN A 77 -3.51 -11.87 -14.63
C GLN A 77 -3.71 -11.96 -13.11
N ARG A 78 -3.08 -12.93 -12.44
CA ARG A 78 -3.13 -13.03 -10.98
C ARG A 78 -2.39 -11.87 -10.29
N GLN A 79 -1.24 -11.46 -10.84
CA GLN A 79 -0.54 -10.27 -10.35
C GLN A 79 -1.37 -8.99 -10.52
N LEU A 80 -2.09 -8.84 -11.63
CA LEU A 80 -3.01 -7.72 -11.82
C LEU A 80 -4.21 -7.76 -10.86
N ALA A 81 -4.70 -8.95 -10.52
CA ALA A 81 -5.80 -9.12 -9.56
C ALA A 81 -5.39 -8.78 -8.12
N GLY A 82 -4.11 -8.98 -7.76
CA GLY A 82 -3.55 -8.56 -6.47
C GLY A 82 -4.19 -9.21 -5.24
N ASN A 83 -4.77 -10.41 -5.40
CA ASN A 83 -5.54 -11.11 -4.37
C ASN A 83 -4.91 -12.44 -3.95
N LEU A 84 -3.59 -12.58 -4.13
CA LEU A 84 -2.85 -13.75 -3.66
C LEU A 84 -2.71 -13.69 -2.13
N SER A 85 -2.78 -14.87 -1.51
CA SER A 85 -2.65 -15.01 -0.06
C SER A 85 -1.21 -14.76 0.39
N ASP A 86 -1.02 -13.90 1.39
CA ASP A 86 0.28 -13.51 1.94
C ASP A 86 0.49 -14.00 3.39
N GLN A 87 -0.08 -15.16 3.74
CA GLN A 87 -0.01 -15.75 5.10
C GLN A 87 1.40 -15.78 5.73
N GLU A 88 2.44 -16.11 4.96
CA GLU A 88 3.81 -16.13 5.45
C GLU A 88 4.29 -14.71 5.80
N LEU A 89 4.04 -13.74 4.92
CA LEU A 89 4.33 -12.33 5.15
C LEU A 89 3.53 -11.78 6.34
N ASP A 90 2.24 -12.08 6.42
CA ASP A 90 1.37 -11.66 7.52
C ASP A 90 1.94 -12.14 8.87
N SER A 91 2.40 -13.40 8.93
CA SER A 91 3.07 -13.97 10.11
C SER A 91 4.37 -13.23 10.46
N MET A 92 5.15 -12.81 9.45
CA MET A 92 6.37 -12.02 9.67
C MET A 92 6.09 -10.57 10.10
N LEU A 93 4.90 -10.05 9.80
CA LEU A 93 4.47 -8.70 10.15
C LEU A 93 3.81 -8.58 11.52
N GLU A 94 3.39 -9.69 12.15
CA GLU A 94 2.78 -9.69 13.50
C GLU A 94 3.57 -8.90 14.57
N PRO A 95 4.92 -8.92 14.61
CA PRO A 95 5.67 -8.14 15.59
C PRO A 95 5.59 -6.62 15.39
N TYR A 96 5.12 -6.15 14.24
CA TYR A 96 5.09 -4.74 13.84
C TYR A 96 3.68 -4.18 13.88
N GLN A 97 3.03 -4.23 15.04
CA GLN A 97 1.61 -3.86 15.17
C GLN A 97 1.31 -2.41 14.80
N ASP A 98 2.30 -1.51 14.89
CA ASP A 98 2.10 -0.08 14.71
C ASP A 98 1.98 0.33 13.24
N ILE A 99 2.26 -0.58 12.30
CA ILE A 99 2.05 -0.36 10.86
C ILE A 99 0.56 -0.28 10.49
N ASN A 100 -0.32 -0.80 11.34
CA ASN A 100 -1.77 -0.83 11.11
C ASN A 100 -2.51 0.34 11.77
N LEU A 101 -1.78 1.27 12.39
CA LEU A 101 -2.38 2.43 13.03
C LEU A 101 -2.93 3.40 11.99
N THR A 102 -4.10 3.95 12.28
CA THR A 102 -4.63 5.10 11.54
C THR A 102 -3.78 6.35 11.79
N ASN A 103 -3.89 7.33 10.89
CA ASN A 103 -3.17 8.61 11.05
C ASN A 103 -3.43 9.29 12.41
N ASP A 104 -4.66 9.20 12.92
CA ASP A 104 -5.03 9.76 14.22
C ASP A 104 -4.38 8.99 15.38
N GLU A 105 -4.35 7.67 15.31
CA GLU A 105 -3.70 6.82 16.30
C GLU A 105 -2.18 7.04 16.32
N VAL A 106 -1.55 7.18 15.15
CA VAL A 106 -0.14 7.54 15.03
C VAL A 106 0.15 8.87 15.71
N GLU A 107 -0.64 9.91 15.43
CA GLU A 107 -0.42 11.25 15.99
C GLU A 107 -0.66 11.33 17.51
N ASN A 108 -1.45 10.40 18.05
CA ASN A 108 -1.71 10.26 19.48
C ASN A 108 -0.65 9.42 20.20
N LYS A 109 -0.19 8.31 19.58
CA LYS A 109 0.81 7.39 20.15
C LYS A 109 2.25 7.88 19.95
N TYR A 110 2.53 8.49 18.80
CA TYR A 110 3.83 9.02 18.38
C TYR A 110 3.77 10.53 18.11
N PRO A 111 3.36 11.37 19.08
CA PRO A 111 3.29 12.80 18.88
C PRO A 111 4.65 13.37 18.52
N ARG A 112 4.67 14.25 17.51
CA ARG A 112 5.88 14.90 17.02
C ARG A 112 6.55 15.73 18.12
N GLN A 113 7.87 15.84 18.09
CA GLN A 113 8.63 16.55 19.14
C GLN A 113 8.14 17.98 19.43
N PRO A 114 7.81 18.82 18.43
CA PRO A 114 7.29 20.17 18.70
C PRO A 114 5.94 20.16 19.44
N LYS A 115 5.11 19.13 19.22
CA LYS A 115 3.83 18.96 19.91
C LYS A 115 4.06 18.51 21.35
N VAL A 116 4.93 17.53 21.56
CA VAL A 116 5.34 17.08 22.91
C VAL A 116 5.89 18.24 23.72
N LEU A 117 6.74 19.08 23.12
CA LEU A 117 7.28 20.27 23.78
C LEU A 117 6.18 21.23 24.23
N ARG A 118 5.22 21.55 23.35
CA ARG A 118 4.09 22.42 23.72
C ARG A 118 3.26 21.83 24.86
N MET A 119 3.05 20.52 24.84
CA MET A 119 2.33 19.83 25.93
C MET A 119 3.13 19.86 27.24
N ALA A 120 4.44 19.63 27.21
CA ALA A 120 5.30 19.70 28.39
C ALA A 120 5.36 21.10 29.02
N ILE A 121 5.37 22.15 28.20
CA ILE A 121 5.29 23.54 28.67
C ILE A 121 3.92 23.82 29.28
N LYS A 122 2.84 23.39 28.60
CA LYS A 122 1.46 23.56 29.09
C LYS A 122 1.25 22.85 30.44
N ASP A 123 1.86 21.68 30.62
CA ASP A 123 1.79 20.89 31.86
C ASP A 123 2.77 21.38 32.94
N GLY A 124 3.55 22.43 32.68
CA GLY A 124 4.49 23.03 33.63
C GLY A 124 5.78 22.22 33.87
N MET A 125 6.01 21.15 33.10
CA MET A 125 7.20 20.30 33.21
C MET A 125 8.45 20.93 32.61
N ILE A 126 8.27 21.82 31.63
CA ILE A 126 9.34 22.58 30.99
C ILE A 126 8.96 24.06 31.04
N ASP A 127 9.88 24.88 31.54
CA ASP A 127 9.72 26.32 31.48
C ASP A 127 9.95 26.84 30.05
N LYS A 128 9.06 27.73 29.58
CA LYS A 128 9.09 28.29 28.23
C LYS A 128 10.36 29.10 27.98
N ASP A 129 10.85 29.80 28.99
CA ASP A 129 12.01 30.70 28.87
C ASP A 129 13.34 29.94 28.87
N SER A 130 13.32 28.69 29.31
CA SER A 130 14.43 27.74 29.30
C SER A 130 14.61 27.02 27.95
N VAL A 131 13.67 27.17 27.00
CA VAL A 131 13.76 26.51 25.68
C VAL A 131 14.88 27.13 24.85
N GLY A 132 15.89 26.31 24.51
CA GLY A 132 17.01 26.73 23.67
C GLY A 132 18.10 27.54 24.39
N LYS A 133 17.97 27.74 25.70
CA LYS A 133 18.98 28.38 26.56
C LYS A 133 19.45 27.39 27.62
N GLY A 134 20.75 27.33 27.91
CA GLY A 134 21.31 26.44 28.95
C GLY A 134 21.71 25.04 28.46
N ASP A 135 21.65 24.04 29.35
CA ASP A 135 22.12 22.68 29.08
C ASP A 135 21.13 21.90 28.18
N GLN A 136 21.49 21.82 26.91
CA GLN A 136 20.80 21.04 25.88
C GLN A 136 20.57 19.57 26.28
N LYS A 137 21.47 18.98 27.08
CA LYS A 137 21.37 17.58 27.50
C LYS A 137 20.29 17.40 28.57
N ALA A 138 20.27 18.26 29.59
CA ALA A 138 19.22 18.27 30.61
C ALA A 138 17.83 18.49 29.99
N TYR A 139 17.72 19.43 29.06
CA TYR A 139 16.48 19.70 28.32
C TYR A 139 15.98 18.48 27.53
N ARG A 140 16.85 17.82 26.75
CA ARG A 140 16.49 16.59 26.02
C ARG A 140 16.04 15.48 26.96
N LYS A 141 16.68 15.37 28.13
CA LYS A 141 16.30 14.40 29.16
C LYS A 141 14.91 14.71 29.74
N GLN A 142 14.62 15.96 30.11
CA GLN A 142 13.29 16.35 30.60
C GLN A 142 12.18 16.04 29.60
N LEU A 143 12.42 16.32 28.31
CA LEU A 143 11.44 16.00 27.26
C LEU A 143 11.25 14.49 27.11
N GLN A 144 12.32 13.70 27.24
CA GLN A 144 12.24 12.24 27.23
C GLN A 144 11.46 11.70 28.46
N ASP A 145 11.76 12.21 29.65
CA ASP A 145 11.08 11.82 30.89
C ASP A 145 9.59 12.17 30.81
N TYR A 146 9.22 13.31 30.19
CA TYR A 146 7.84 13.68 29.91
C TYR A 146 7.14 12.72 28.93
N ARG A 147 7.84 12.28 27.86
CA ARG A 147 7.30 11.26 26.94
C ARG A 147 6.99 9.96 27.66
N VAL A 148 7.91 9.49 28.49
CA VAL A 148 7.74 8.26 29.29
C VAL A 148 6.58 8.42 30.26
N TYR A 149 6.48 9.56 30.95
CA TYR A 149 5.37 9.86 31.86
C TYR A 149 4.00 9.82 31.17
N LYS A 150 3.91 10.31 29.93
CA LYS A 150 2.66 10.27 29.14
C LYS A 150 2.44 8.96 28.37
N GLY A 151 3.40 8.05 28.37
CA GLY A 151 3.34 6.81 27.59
C GLY A 151 3.48 7.02 26.07
N TYR A 152 4.09 8.12 25.62
CA TYR A 152 4.31 8.38 24.19
C TYR A 152 5.48 7.56 23.64
N GLY A 153 5.25 6.94 22.49
CA GLY A 153 6.29 6.25 21.73
C GLY A 153 7.25 7.21 21.04
N GLN A 154 8.39 6.69 20.58
CA GLN A 154 9.34 7.48 19.79
C GLN A 154 9.04 7.34 18.30
N GLU A 155 9.07 8.45 17.57
CA GLU A 155 8.91 8.46 16.11
C GLU A 155 9.86 7.48 15.40
N GLN A 156 11.08 7.31 15.94
CA GLN A 156 12.06 6.35 15.42
C GLN A 156 11.60 4.89 15.49
N ASP A 157 10.80 4.53 16.51
CA ASP A 157 10.27 3.18 16.63
C ASP A 157 9.22 2.91 15.55
N LEU A 158 8.34 3.88 15.27
CA LEU A 158 7.38 3.80 14.17
C LEU A 158 8.09 3.65 12.82
N LEU A 159 9.11 4.50 12.58
CA LEU A 159 9.91 4.45 11.34
C LEU A 159 10.64 3.11 11.16
N ARG A 160 11.15 2.53 12.24
CA ARG A 160 11.81 1.21 12.19
C ARG A 160 10.83 0.12 11.75
N GLN A 161 9.61 0.12 12.29
CA GLN A 161 8.57 -0.86 11.92
C GLN A 161 8.18 -0.71 10.46
N PHE A 162 7.97 0.53 10.00
CA PHE A 162 7.66 0.84 8.60
C PHE A 162 8.75 0.35 7.63
N ILE A 163 10.03 0.66 7.92
CA ILE A 163 11.14 0.22 7.06
C ILE A 163 11.19 -1.31 6.98
N ASN A 164 11.02 -2.00 8.11
CA ASN A 164 10.99 -3.46 8.14
C ASN A 164 9.82 -4.02 7.35
N GLN A 165 8.62 -3.44 7.47
CA GLN A 165 7.45 -3.83 6.70
C GLN A 165 7.72 -3.72 5.20
N LYS A 166 8.24 -2.58 4.72
CA LYS A 166 8.55 -2.36 3.30
C LYS A 166 9.50 -3.43 2.75
N ILE A 167 10.56 -3.75 3.51
CA ILE A 167 11.53 -4.80 3.13
C ILE A 167 10.86 -6.17 3.09
N LEU A 168 10.05 -6.51 4.11
CA LEU A 168 9.37 -7.79 4.19
C LEU A 168 8.35 -7.95 3.07
N ARG A 169 7.54 -6.93 2.80
CA ARG A 169 6.60 -6.90 1.67
C ARG A 169 7.33 -7.17 0.36
N ALA A 170 8.38 -6.40 0.05
CA ALA A 170 9.17 -6.56 -1.16
C ALA A 170 9.77 -7.98 -1.30
N ALA A 171 10.19 -8.58 -0.20
CA ALA A 171 10.83 -9.90 -0.20
C ALA A 171 9.84 -11.07 -0.22
N TYR A 172 8.69 -10.97 0.46
CA TYR A 172 7.84 -12.12 0.78
C TYR A 172 6.42 -12.05 0.20
N THR A 173 5.93 -10.90 -0.28
CA THR A 173 4.61 -10.87 -0.92
C THR A 173 4.59 -11.76 -2.16
N ASN A 174 3.46 -12.41 -2.37
CA ASN A 174 3.10 -13.05 -3.62
C ASN A 174 2.55 -12.04 -4.65
N ASN A 175 2.12 -10.86 -4.20
CA ASN A 175 1.56 -9.78 -5.02
C ASN A 175 2.64 -8.76 -5.43
N GLN A 176 3.75 -9.23 -5.98
CA GLN A 176 4.92 -8.41 -6.31
C GLN A 176 4.62 -7.19 -7.19
N LEU A 177 3.72 -7.34 -8.17
CA LEU A 177 3.33 -6.22 -9.04
C LEU A 177 2.63 -5.11 -8.26
N HIS A 178 1.83 -5.46 -7.25
CA HIS A 178 1.14 -4.49 -6.41
C HIS A 178 2.16 -3.61 -5.69
N GLU A 179 3.13 -4.23 -5.00
CA GLU A 179 4.18 -3.50 -4.28
C GLU A 179 5.04 -2.63 -5.22
N LEU A 180 5.37 -3.14 -6.42
CA LEU A 180 6.12 -2.37 -7.42
C LEU A 180 5.36 -1.12 -7.89
N LEU A 181 4.04 -1.23 -8.07
CA LEU A 181 3.19 -0.09 -8.42
C LEU A 181 3.06 0.89 -7.27
N THR A 182 2.90 0.40 -6.04
CA THR A 182 2.88 1.23 -4.83
C THR A 182 4.18 2.02 -4.72
N ASP A 183 5.34 1.38 -4.88
CA ASP A 183 6.65 2.05 -4.82
C ASP A 183 6.87 3.04 -5.97
N PHE A 184 6.39 2.71 -7.18
CA PHE A 184 6.39 3.64 -8.31
C PHE A 184 5.62 4.92 -7.98
N TRP A 185 4.40 4.81 -7.45
CA TRP A 185 3.59 5.98 -7.09
C TRP A 185 4.15 6.72 -5.88
N PHE A 186 4.69 6.00 -4.90
CA PHE A 186 5.38 6.56 -3.75
C PHE A 186 6.52 7.49 -4.21
N ASN A 187 7.35 7.01 -5.14
CA ASN A 187 8.43 7.78 -5.74
C ASN A 187 7.89 8.95 -6.58
N HIS A 188 6.93 8.68 -7.46
CA HIS A 188 6.37 9.68 -8.38
C HIS A 188 5.71 10.86 -7.66
N PHE A 189 4.98 10.59 -6.57
CA PHE A 189 4.38 11.63 -5.73
C PHE A 189 5.36 12.27 -4.73
N ASN A 190 6.64 11.90 -4.79
CA ASN A 190 7.68 12.39 -3.88
C ASN A 190 7.27 12.22 -2.40
N VAL A 191 6.63 11.08 -2.07
CA VAL A 191 6.35 10.70 -0.69
C VAL A 191 7.69 10.42 -0.02
N SER A 192 7.95 11.02 1.14
CA SER A 192 9.27 10.95 1.75
C SER A 192 9.21 11.10 3.27
N LEU A 193 9.97 10.25 3.95
CA LEU A 193 10.22 10.32 5.39
C LEU A 193 11.04 11.56 5.79
N THR A 194 11.71 12.22 4.84
CA THR A 194 12.47 13.45 5.12
C THR A 194 11.59 14.69 5.27
N LYS A 195 10.32 14.59 4.85
CA LYS A 195 9.33 15.67 4.99
C LYS A 195 8.66 15.57 6.36
N ASN A 196 9.26 16.20 7.36
CA ASN A 196 8.90 16.10 8.78
C ASN A 196 7.39 16.15 9.12
N GLN A 197 6.58 16.93 8.39
CA GLN A 197 5.15 17.03 8.69
C GLN A 197 4.34 15.82 8.21
N CYS A 198 4.79 15.17 7.14
CA CYS A 198 4.11 14.03 6.53
C CYS A 198 4.73 12.69 6.90
N ALA A 199 5.97 12.68 7.42
CA ALA A 199 6.74 11.47 7.71
C ALA A 199 5.98 10.43 8.57
N ALA A 200 5.25 10.90 9.59
CA ALA A 200 4.45 10.04 10.45
C ALA A 200 3.26 9.36 9.73
N TYR A 201 2.78 9.94 8.62
CA TYR A 201 1.63 9.44 7.86
C TYR A 201 2.04 8.64 6.61
N VAL A 202 3.35 8.54 6.35
CA VAL A 202 3.88 7.72 5.26
C VAL A 202 3.50 6.24 5.38
N PRO A 203 3.45 5.62 6.58
CA PRO A 203 3.01 4.23 6.71
C PRO A 203 1.61 3.95 6.18
N ALA A 204 0.69 4.90 6.25
CA ALA A 204 -0.67 4.74 5.72
C ALA A 204 -0.74 4.72 4.18
N PHE A 205 0.39 4.95 3.49
CA PHE A 205 0.47 4.88 2.03
C PHE A 205 0.78 3.46 1.53
N GLU A 206 1.39 2.61 2.36
CA GLU A 206 1.72 1.21 2.04
C GLU A 206 0.61 0.25 2.53
#